data_AF-X0SQV7-F1
#
_entry.id   AF-X0SQV7-F1
#
_cell.length_a   1.000
_cell.length_b   1.000
_cell.length_c   1.000
_cell.angle_alpha   90.00
_cell.angle_beta   90.00
_cell.angle_gamma   90.00
#
_symmetry.space_group_name_H-M   'P 1'
#
loop_
_entity.id
_entity.type
_entity.pdbx_description
1 polymer ?
#
loop_
_entity_poly.entity_id
_entity_poly.type
_entity_poly.pdbx_seq_one_letter_code
_entity_poly.pdbx_strand_id
1 'polypeptide(L)'
;MTGRDIEVDVRQILGDTGSTKKWSPDTIIIFINQATKEITNRWSDACIKTDGSYLTTVVPIEAMADELSITDYWKQRVTDYVASKCYEVKASGKENRERADIYWNKFIKRD
;
A
#
# COMPACT_ATOMS: atom_id res chain seq x y z
N MET A 1 3.23 -12.82 -2.80
CA MET A 1 3.90 -11.55 -3.15
C MET A 1 4.29 -10.84 -1.87
N THR A 2 5.38 -10.06 -1.87
CA THR A 2 5.95 -9.41 -0.67
C THR A 2 5.66 -7.90 -0.64
N GLY A 3 6.00 -7.21 0.46
CA GLY A 3 5.91 -5.75 0.53
C GLY A 3 6.78 -5.02 -0.49
N ARG A 4 7.86 -5.66 -0.96
CA ARG A 4 8.70 -5.14 -2.04
C ARG A 4 7.97 -5.09 -3.38
N ASP A 5 7.12 -6.07 -3.67
CA ASP A 5 6.30 -6.06 -4.88
C ASP A 5 5.32 -4.88 -4.89
N ILE A 6 4.79 -4.53 -3.70
CA ILE A 6 3.91 -3.37 -3.51
C ILE A 6 4.69 -2.06 -3.71
N GLU A 7 5.89 -1.94 -3.13
CA GLU A 7 6.73 -0.76 -3.31
C GLU A 7 7.00 -0.50 -4.80
N VAL A 8 7.32 -1.54 -5.57
CA VAL A 8 7.59 -1.43 -7.00
C VAL A 8 6.37 -0.91 -7.75
N ASP A 9 5.18 -1.46 -7.51
CA ASP A 9 3.95 -1.06 -8.19
C ASP A 9 3.56 0.39 -7.86
N VAL A 10 3.65 0.77 -6.57
CA VAL A 10 3.42 2.15 -6.11
C VAL A 10 4.37 3.11 -6.82
N ARG A 11 5.67 2.76 -6.90
CA ARG A 11 6.65 3.60 -7.58
C ARG A 11 6.36 3.77 -9.06
N GLN A 12 5.88 2.73 -9.75
CA GLN A 12 5.45 2.84 -11.14
C GLN A 12 4.26 3.81 -11.28
N ILE A 13 3.24 3.69 -10.43
CA ILE A 13 2.07 4.59 -10.40
C ILE A 13 2.47 6.05 -10.20
N LEU A 14 3.47 6.30 -9.36
CA LEU A 14 3.95 7.64 -9.02
C LEU A 14 4.94 8.21 -10.05
N GLY A 15 5.35 7.41 -11.04
CA GLY A 15 6.44 7.75 -11.96
C GLY A 15 7.78 7.89 -11.23
N ASP A 16 7.95 7.18 -10.11
CA ASP A 16 8.99 7.34 -9.10
C ASP A 16 10.06 6.24 -9.16
N THR A 17 10.76 6.14 -10.28
CA THR A 17 11.60 4.98 -10.62
C THR A 17 13.10 5.31 -10.71
N GLY A 18 13.96 4.33 -10.43
CA GLY A 18 15.41 4.49 -10.58
C GLY A 18 16.00 5.59 -9.70
N SER A 19 16.66 6.58 -10.32
CA SER A 19 17.29 7.72 -9.65
C SER A 19 16.34 8.89 -9.36
N THR A 20 15.11 8.87 -9.87
CA THR A 20 14.14 9.97 -9.68
C THR A 20 13.23 9.76 -8.47
N LYS A 21 13.60 8.85 -7.55
CA LYS A 21 12.86 8.52 -6.32
C LYS A 21 12.64 9.75 -5.44
N LYS A 22 11.45 10.32 -5.52
CA LYS A 22 10.85 11.37 -4.71
C LYS A 22 10.45 10.86 -3.33
N TRP A 23 10.12 9.56 -3.20
CA TRP A 23 9.73 8.96 -1.92
C TRP A 23 10.82 8.03 -1.40
N SER A 24 11.23 8.24 -0.14
CA SER A 24 12.13 7.29 0.53
C SER A 24 11.44 5.94 0.70
N PRO A 25 12.19 4.82 0.65
CA PRO A 25 11.64 3.50 0.94
C PRO A 25 10.86 3.46 2.27
N ASP A 26 11.41 4.06 3.33
CA ASP A 26 10.79 4.10 4.65
C ASP A 26 9.40 4.74 4.65
N THR A 27 9.21 5.80 3.86
CA THR A 27 7.91 6.49 3.77
C THR A 27 6.87 5.59 3.10
N ILE A 28 7.25 4.89 2.03
CA ILE A 28 6.35 3.94 1.36
C ILE A 28 6.00 2.80 2.32
N ILE A 29 6.98 2.27 3.06
CA ILE A 29 6.75 1.18 4.02
C ILE A 29 5.77 1.60 5.13
N ILE A 30 5.89 2.83 5.65
CA ILE A 30 4.93 3.37 6.63
C ILE A 30 3.51 3.35 6.07
N PHE A 31 3.31 3.79 4.82
CA PHE A 31 1.99 3.76 4.19
C PHE A 31 1.49 2.34 3.91
N ILE A 32 2.36 1.39 3.56
CA ILE A 32 1.99 -0.03 3.40
C ILE A 32 1.49 -0.59 4.74
N ASN A 33 2.14 -0.23 5.86
CA ASN A 33 1.71 -0.62 7.20
C ASN A 33 0.32 -0.06 7.53
N GLN A 34 0.10 1.23 7.26
CA GLN A 34 -1.21 1.87 7.44
C GLN A 34 -2.29 1.22 6.58
N ALA A 35 -1.99 0.95 5.31
CA ALA A 35 -2.89 0.25 4.41
C ALA A 35 -3.27 -1.14 4.92
N THR A 36 -2.28 -1.90 5.41
CA THR A 36 -2.49 -3.25 5.96
C THR A 36 -3.43 -3.19 7.16
N LYS A 37 -3.20 -2.27 8.10
CA LYS A 37 -4.09 -2.05 9.25
C LYS A 37 -5.52 -1.69 8.82
N GLU A 38 -5.65 -0.77 7.87
CA GLU A 38 -6.95 -0.34 7.36
C GLU A 38 -7.70 -1.50 6.70
N ILE A 39 -7.00 -2.33 5.92
CA ILE A 39 -7.55 -3.54 5.31
C ILE A 39 -7.99 -4.54 6.37
N THR A 40 -7.15 -4.87 7.35
CA THR A 40 -7.51 -5.81 8.42
C THR A 40 -8.72 -5.34 9.21
N ASN A 41 -8.84 -4.03 9.45
CA ASN A 41 -9.97 -3.44 10.17
C ASN A 41 -11.27 -3.48 9.35
N ARG A 42 -11.20 -3.26 8.03
CA ARG A 42 -12.38 -3.22 7.14
C ARG A 42 -12.81 -4.59 6.65
N TRP A 43 -11.84 -5.47 6.43
CA TRP A 43 -11.98 -6.78 5.82
C TRP A 43 -11.14 -7.77 6.61
N SER A 44 -11.71 -8.30 7.68
CA SER A 44 -11.01 -9.22 8.60
C SER A 44 -10.61 -10.55 7.93
N ASP A 45 -11.22 -10.88 6.79
CA ASP A 45 -10.89 -12.02 5.94
C ASP A 45 -9.67 -11.78 5.03
N ALA A 46 -9.11 -10.57 5.06
CA ALA A 46 -8.14 -10.12 4.07
C ALA A 46 -6.69 -10.53 4.33
N CYS A 47 -6.33 -10.84 5.57
CA CYS A 47 -4.93 -11.05 5.93
C CYS A 47 -4.75 -12.45 6.48
N ILE A 48 -4.58 -13.41 5.57
CA ILE A 48 -4.18 -14.78 5.89
C ILE A 48 -2.71 -14.92 5.50
N LYS A 49 -1.85 -15.23 6.47
CA LYS A 49 -0.44 -15.58 6.23
C LYS A 49 -0.36 -16.84 5.36
N THR A 50 0.81 -17.12 4.79
CA THR A 50 1.08 -18.38 4.04
C THR A 50 0.80 -19.64 4.84
N ASP A 51 0.81 -19.56 6.18
CA ASP A 51 0.49 -20.66 7.10
C ASP A 51 -1.02 -20.80 7.42
N GLY A 52 -1.88 -19.98 6.84
CA GLY A 52 -3.32 -20.01 7.09
C GLY A 52 -3.77 -19.24 8.33
N SER A 53 -2.86 -18.63 9.10
CA SER A 53 -3.21 -17.83 10.27
C SER A 53 -3.58 -16.39 9.90
N TYR A 54 -4.48 -15.78 10.69
CA TYR A 54 -4.79 -14.37 10.55
C TYR A 54 -3.58 -13.50 10.89
N LEU A 55 -3.32 -12.47 10.08
CA LEU A 55 -2.33 -11.43 10.38
C LEU A 55 -2.90 -10.56 11.52
N THR A 56 -2.68 -10.99 12.77
CA THR A 56 -3.19 -10.31 13.97
C THR A 56 -2.25 -9.23 14.51
N THR A 57 -1.07 -9.07 13.90
CA THR A 57 -0.01 -8.22 14.45
C THR A 57 0.62 -7.35 13.37
N VAL A 58 0.91 -6.10 13.74
CA VAL A 58 1.69 -5.15 12.94
C VAL A 58 3.07 -5.77 12.68
N VAL A 59 3.36 -6.12 11.44
CA VAL A 59 4.69 -6.60 11.04
C VAL A 59 5.70 -5.45 11.22
N PRO A 60 6.87 -5.71 11.82
CA PRO A 60 7.94 -4.71 11.92
C PRO A 60 8.27 -4.13 10.54
N ILE A 61 8.55 -2.83 10.48
CA ILE A 61 8.81 -2.09 9.24
C ILE A 61 9.91 -2.76 8.42
N GLU A 62 10.95 -3.28 9.06
CA GLU A 62 12.07 -3.96 8.39
C GLU A 62 11.69 -5.33 7.81
N ALA A 63 10.70 -6.00 8.40
CA ALA A 63 10.24 -7.32 7.96
C ALA A 63 9.12 -7.23 6.91
N MET A 64 8.42 -6.10 6.78
CA MET A 64 7.29 -5.95 5.86
C MET A 64 7.66 -6.14 4.39
N ALA A 65 8.87 -5.74 3.98
CA ALA A 65 9.31 -5.84 2.60
C ALA A 65 9.42 -7.31 2.12
N ASP A 66 9.76 -8.22 3.04
CA ASP A 66 10.09 -9.62 2.72
C ASP A 66 9.08 -10.63 3.30
N GLU A 67 8.40 -10.31 4.42
CA GLU A 67 7.52 -11.24 5.15
C GLU A 67 6.01 -11.00 4.94
N LEU A 68 5.63 -9.85 4.36
CA LEU A 68 4.23 -9.53 4.14
C LEU A 68 3.66 -10.36 2.98
N SER A 69 3.20 -11.57 3.28
CA SER A 69 2.46 -12.39 2.31
C SER A 69 0.98 -12.01 2.33
N ILE A 70 0.58 -11.18 1.36
CA ILE A 70 -0.83 -10.89 1.06
C ILE A 70 -1.23 -11.63 -0.21
N THR A 71 -2.49 -12.02 -0.32
CA THR A 71 -3.00 -12.57 -1.59
C THR A 71 -2.95 -11.49 -2.67
N ASP A 72 -2.84 -11.92 -3.94
CA ASP A 72 -2.75 -10.99 -5.07
C ASP A 72 -3.92 -10.00 -5.11
N TYR A 73 -5.09 -10.43 -4.66
CA TYR A 73 -6.29 -9.61 -4.52
C TYR A 73 -6.07 -8.40 -3.60
N TRP A 74 -5.41 -8.58 -2.45
CA TRP A 74 -5.20 -7.50 -1.48
C TRP A 74 -3.96 -6.66 -1.75
N LYS A 75 -2.99 -7.18 -2.53
CA LYS A 75 -1.84 -6.39 -2.99
C LYS A 75 -2.29 -5.12 -3.70
N GLN A 76 -3.25 -5.24 -4.63
CA GLN A 76 -3.72 -4.09 -5.39
C GLN A 76 -4.38 -3.05 -4.48
N ARG A 77 -5.15 -3.48 -3.48
CA ARG A 77 -5.76 -2.57 -2.49
C ARG A 77 -4.70 -1.83 -1.68
N VAL A 78 -3.69 -2.53 -1.18
CA VAL A 78 -2.58 -1.88 -0.47
C VAL A 78 -1.89 -0.87 -1.39
N THR A 79 -1.62 -1.25 -2.63
CA THR A 79 -0.99 -0.40 -3.64
C THR A 79 -1.81 0.88 -3.88
N ASP A 80 -3.13 0.74 -4.06
CA ASP A 80 -4.03 1.87 -4.27
C ASP A 80 -4.07 2.80 -3.04
N TYR A 81 -4.13 2.25 -1.82
CA TYR A 81 -4.08 3.06 -0.60
C TYR A 81 -2.79 3.88 -0.52
N VAL A 82 -1.65 3.24 -0.75
CA VAL A 82 -0.35 3.89 -0.65
C VAL A 82 -0.21 4.99 -1.70
N ALA A 83 -0.64 4.72 -2.94
CA ALA A 83 -0.67 5.73 -3.99
C ALA A 83 -1.54 6.93 -3.59
N SER A 84 -2.72 6.69 -2.99
CA SER A 84 -3.58 7.75 -2.44
C SER A 84 -2.81 8.61 -1.44
N LYS A 85 -2.15 8.01 -0.44
CA LYS A 85 -1.40 8.75 0.59
C LYS A 85 -0.25 9.57 0.02
N CYS A 86 0.48 9.02 -0.94
CA CYS A 86 1.52 9.77 -1.63
C CYS A 86 0.95 11.01 -2.36
N TYR A 87 -0.20 10.89 -3.03
CA TYR A 87 -0.84 12.03 -3.69
C TYR A 87 -1.46 13.03 -2.70
N GLU A 88 -2.06 12.58 -1.60
CA GLU A 88 -2.58 13.43 -0.52
C GLU A 88 -1.50 14.33 0.08
N VAL A 89 -0.32 13.79 0.38
CA VAL A 89 0.80 14.59 0.92
C VAL A 89 1.25 15.68 -0.07
N LYS A 90 1.07 15.46 -1.37
CA LYS A 90 1.42 16.42 -2.44
C LYS A 90 0.22 17.23 -2.93
N ALA A 91 -0.90 17.25 -2.22
CA ALA A 91 -2.17 17.83 -2.63
C ALA A 91 -2.23 19.38 -2.69
N SER A 92 -1.12 20.04 -3.02
CA SER A 92 -1.08 21.49 -3.26
C SER A 92 -1.90 21.90 -4.51
N GLY A 93 -1.89 21.06 -5.55
CA GLY A 93 -2.65 21.25 -6.80
C GLY A 93 -3.92 20.39 -6.89
N LYS A 94 -4.87 20.85 -7.73
CA LYS A 94 -6.11 20.12 -8.05
C LYS A 94 -5.83 18.70 -8.55
N GLU A 95 -4.84 18.55 -9.41
CA GLU A 95 -4.46 17.27 -10.02
C GLU A 95 -4.08 16.20 -8.98
N ASN A 96 -3.26 16.54 -7.98
CA ASN A 96 -2.87 15.57 -6.95
C ASN A 96 -4.05 15.19 -6.04
N ARG A 97 -4.99 16.11 -5.78
CA ARG A 97 -6.22 15.79 -5.06
C ARG A 97 -7.10 14.80 -5.84
N GLU A 98 -7.30 15.05 -7.13
CA GLU A 98 -8.08 14.16 -7.99
C GLU A 98 -7.43 12.76 -8.09
N ARG A 99 -6.10 12.70 -8.20
CA ARG A 99 -5.37 11.42 -8.19
C ARG A 99 -5.52 10.69 -6.86
N ALA A 100 -5.40 11.40 -5.73
CA ALA A 100 -5.64 10.81 -4.41
C ALA A 100 -7.05 10.20 -4.34
N ASP A 101 -8.08 10.95 -4.73
CA ASP A 101 -9.47 10.48 -4.72
C ASP A 101 -9.68 9.25 -5.61
N ILE A 102 -9.06 9.19 -6.79
CA ILE A 102 -9.15 8.02 -7.69
C ILE A 102 -8.61 6.76 -7.00
N TYR A 103 -7.41 6.85 -6.43
CA TYR A 103 -6.77 5.69 -5.80
C TYR A 103 -7.45 5.32 -4.48
N TRP A 104 -7.92 6.29 -3.70
CA TRP A 104 -8.77 6.03 -2.53
C TRP A 104 -10.05 5.28 -2.91
N ASN A 105 -10.74 5.71 -3.97
CA ASN A 105 -11.97 5.05 -4.41
C ASN A 105 -11.74 3.63 -4.91
N LYS A 106 -10.58 3.35 -5.53
CA LYS A 106 -10.18 1.98 -5.87
C LYS A 106 -9.88 1.17 -4.61
N PHE A 107 -9.21 1.75 -3.63
CA PHE A 107 -8.95 1.07 -2.36
C PHE A 107 -10.25 0.63 -1.65
N ILE A 108 -11.24 1.51 -1.52
CA ILE A 108 -12.46 1.22 -0.73
C ILE A 108 -13.43 0.25 -1.41
N LYS A 109 -13.40 0.13 -2.74
CA LYS A 109 -14.31 -0.76 -3.48
C LYS A 109 -13.77 -2.18 -3.37
N ARG A 110 -14.59 -3.11 -2.92
CA ARG A 110 -14.32 -4.54 -2.99
C ARG A 110 -14.96 -5.04 -4.29
N ASP A 111 -14.16 -5.31 -5.31
CA ASP A 111 -14.61 -6.00 -6.54
C ASP A 111 -15.08 -7.41 -6.20
#